data_AF-A0A920UVU7-F1
#
_entry.id   AF-A0A920UVU7-F1
#
_cell.length_a   1.000
_cell.length_b   1.000
_cell.length_c   1.000
_cell.angle_alpha   90.00
_cell.angle_beta   90.00
_cell.angle_gamma   90.00
#
_symmetry.space_group_name_H-M   'P 1'
#
loop_
_entity.id
_entity.type
_entity.pdbx_description
1 polymer ?
#
loop_
_entity_poly.entity_id
_entity_poly.type
_entity_poly.pdbx_seq_one_letter_code
_entity_poly.pdbx_strand_id
1 'polypeptide(L)'
;MVYWCGHVDQRLAVFFGVSALHPTQVDAAGNALVVNAESLLSAANIQRLLVEMPATFTGFHPLGYVLVVMLGAGVAERSGLFAVAMSGAMSKAPQSMLTPAVALIGMLGNLAADAAYVVLIPLAGVVFAAAGRHPIAGIAAAFAGVSGGFSANLIPGQLEPLLFGITEAAAETLDPTWNANMVGNWYFISAMTVVFLPVIWYVTDKIIEPRLAPIGAGEAESSTAGIIKAPNTKLEENEIQGLRKAGLACLGIILLWILFCIAPGTPLIEDSATGVARYNPLLQSLVAGFFILFLSAGWAYGSAAGTIKNHRDVVRMMSEAMADLAYYLVLAFTAAIS
;
A
#
# COMPACT_ATOMS: atom_id res chain seq x y z
N MET A 1 10.51 9.19 20.99
CA MET A 1 11.68 10.10 21.16
C MET A 1 11.54 11.39 20.35
N VAL A 2 10.94 11.36 19.14
CA VAL A 2 10.63 12.56 18.32
C VAL A 2 9.62 13.52 18.99
N TYR A 3 8.65 12.98 19.74
CA TYR A 3 7.60 13.75 20.43
C TYR A 3 8.09 14.77 21.47
N TRP A 4 9.16 14.48 22.21
CA TRP A 4 9.68 15.40 23.23
C TRP A 4 10.49 16.56 22.63
N CYS A 5 11.01 16.41 21.40
CA CYS A 5 11.74 17.47 20.71
C CYS A 5 10.78 18.54 20.17
N GLY A 6 9.69 18.14 19.51
CA GLY A 6 8.70 19.09 18.95
C GLY A 6 7.99 19.96 20.01
N HIS A 7 7.69 19.39 21.19
CA HIS A 7 7.09 20.13 22.31
C HIS A 7 8.04 21.19 22.89
N VAL A 8 9.34 20.96 22.82
CA VAL A 8 10.37 21.89 23.29
C VAL A 8 10.62 22.96 22.23
N ASP A 9 10.70 22.58 20.95
CA ASP A 9 10.93 23.51 19.83
C ASP A 9 9.81 24.54 19.67
N GLN A 10 8.54 24.13 19.79
CA GLN A 10 7.41 25.06 19.62
C GLN A 10 7.24 26.00 20.83
N ARG A 11 7.55 25.54 22.05
CA ARG A 11 7.58 26.40 23.24
C ARG A 11 8.74 27.40 23.18
N LEU A 12 9.90 26.98 22.68
CA LEU A 12 11.03 27.88 22.43
C LEU A 12 10.68 28.90 21.34
N ALA A 13 10.08 28.49 20.24
CA ALA A 13 9.68 29.39 19.15
C ALA A 13 8.66 30.45 19.61
N VAL A 14 7.67 30.07 20.43
CA VAL A 14 6.71 31.00 21.03
C VAL A 14 7.39 31.92 22.06
N PHE A 15 8.30 31.38 22.88
CA PHE A 15 9.06 32.15 23.87
C PHE A 15 9.98 33.19 23.23
N PHE A 16 10.57 32.87 22.07
CA PHE A 16 11.39 33.79 21.28
C PHE A 16 10.57 34.68 20.33
N GLY A 17 9.23 34.59 20.33
CA GLY A 17 8.36 35.41 19.49
C GLY A 17 8.56 35.20 17.99
N VAL A 18 8.96 33.98 17.59
CA VAL A 18 9.27 33.65 16.20
C VAL A 18 8.00 33.70 15.37
N SER A 19 8.01 34.57 14.37
CA SER A 19 6.95 34.69 13.37
C SER A 19 7.52 34.51 11.97
N ALA A 20 6.69 34.00 11.08
CA ALA A 20 7.03 33.80 9.67
C ALA A 20 5.98 34.48 8.79
N LEU A 21 6.41 35.03 7.66
CA LEU A 21 5.48 35.54 6.66
C LEU A 21 4.80 34.35 5.96
N HIS A 22 3.49 34.40 5.82
CA HIS A 22 2.69 33.39 5.14
C HIS A 22 3.09 33.39 3.65
N PRO A 23 3.45 32.23 3.07
CA PRO A 23 4.05 32.18 1.74
C PRO A 23 3.10 32.59 0.60
N THR A 24 1.78 32.50 0.81
CA THR A 24 0.78 32.70 -0.26
C THR A 24 -0.42 33.57 0.10
N GLN A 25 -0.59 33.96 1.37
CA GLN A 25 -1.76 34.76 1.80
C GLN A 25 -1.31 36.17 2.10
N VAL A 26 -1.97 37.13 1.45
CA VAL A 26 -1.77 38.56 1.62
C VAL A 26 -3.01 39.20 2.23
N ASP A 27 -2.81 40.22 3.06
CA ASP A 27 -3.90 41.03 3.58
C ASP A 27 -4.58 41.86 2.46
N ALA A 28 -5.68 42.54 2.79
CA ALA A 28 -6.39 43.42 1.86
C ALA A 28 -5.55 44.61 1.35
N ALA A 29 -4.37 44.84 1.92
CA ALA A 29 -3.42 45.88 1.53
C ALA A 29 -2.19 45.32 0.76
N GLY A 30 -2.15 44.01 0.47
CA GLY A 30 -1.09 43.36 -0.31
C GLY A 30 0.16 42.94 0.49
N ASN A 31 0.14 43.01 1.83
CA ASN A 31 1.25 42.56 2.66
C ASN A 31 1.09 41.08 3.02
N ALA A 32 2.19 40.31 3.04
CA ALA A 32 2.15 38.92 3.46
C ALA A 32 1.70 38.81 4.93
N LEU A 33 0.68 37.99 5.17
CA LEU A 33 0.13 37.76 6.50
C LEU A 33 1.21 37.17 7.42
N VAL A 34 1.32 37.68 8.65
CA VAL A 34 2.28 37.16 9.62
C VAL A 34 1.65 35.97 10.35
N VAL A 35 2.26 34.78 10.22
CA VAL A 35 1.91 33.58 10.99
C VAL A 35 2.79 33.57 12.24
N ASN A 36 2.16 33.62 13.41
CA ASN A 36 2.86 33.50 14.68
C ASN A 36 2.94 32.03 15.08
N ALA A 37 4.06 31.62 15.66
CA ALA A 37 4.11 30.32 16.33
C ALA A 37 3.09 30.31 17.47
N GLU A 38 2.21 29.30 17.51
CA GLU A 38 1.25 29.11 18.59
C GLU A 38 1.70 27.99 19.53
N SER A 39 1.49 28.19 20.83
CA SER A 39 1.77 27.17 21.84
C SER A 39 0.70 26.08 21.79
N LEU A 40 1.10 24.82 21.68
CA LEU A 40 0.20 23.65 21.79
C LEU A 40 -0.49 23.56 23.16
N LEU A 41 0.08 24.20 24.20
CA LEU A 41 -0.48 24.23 25.56
C LEU A 41 -1.37 25.45 25.81
N SER A 42 -1.70 26.22 24.77
CA SER A 42 -2.73 27.26 24.91
C SER A 42 -4.07 26.61 25.24
N ALA A 43 -4.93 27.30 26.00
CA ALA A 43 -6.26 26.77 26.33
C ALA A 43 -7.06 26.40 25.07
N ALA A 44 -6.92 27.19 24.00
CA ALA A 44 -7.54 26.92 22.70
C ALA A 44 -7.00 25.64 22.04
N ASN A 45 -5.68 25.41 22.04
CA ASN A 45 -5.09 24.22 21.43
C ASN A 45 -5.30 22.95 22.26
N ILE A 46 -5.36 23.04 23.59
CA ILE A 46 -5.78 21.91 24.45
C ILE A 46 -7.24 21.56 24.18
N GLN A 47 -8.13 22.55 24.12
CA GLN A 47 -9.53 22.32 23.78
C GLN A 47 -9.66 21.68 22.39
N ARG A 48 -8.95 22.22 21.39
CA ARG A 48 -8.94 21.68 20.03
C ARG A 48 -8.44 20.23 20.01
N LEU A 49 -7.32 19.95 20.65
CA LEU A 49 -6.75 18.60 20.75
C LEU A 49 -7.77 17.62 21.34
N LEU A 50 -8.41 17.95 22.46
CA LEU A 50 -9.35 17.06 23.14
C LEU A 50 -10.68 16.89 22.40
N VAL A 51 -11.17 17.94 21.73
CA VAL A 51 -12.44 17.92 20.99
C VAL A 51 -12.30 17.26 19.62
N GLU A 52 -11.23 17.59 18.88
CA GLU A 52 -11.01 17.08 17.51
C GLU A 52 -10.35 15.70 17.51
N MET A 53 -9.83 15.19 18.65
CA MET A 53 -9.10 13.91 18.72
C MET A 53 -9.74 12.74 17.96
N PRO A 54 -11.05 12.45 18.11
CA PRO A 54 -11.67 11.33 17.41
C PRO A 54 -11.77 11.58 15.89
N ALA A 55 -12.04 12.82 15.48
CA ALA A 55 -12.12 13.21 14.08
C ALA A 55 -10.73 13.17 13.43
N THR A 56 -9.69 13.61 14.14
CA THR A 56 -8.30 13.55 13.68
C THR A 56 -7.84 12.10 13.52
N PHE A 57 -8.16 11.22 14.49
CA PHE A 57 -7.81 9.81 14.38
C PHE A 57 -8.55 9.09 13.25
N THR A 58 -9.88 9.27 13.15
CA THR A 58 -10.68 8.59 12.13
C THR A 58 -10.48 9.16 10.72
N GLY A 59 -10.11 10.45 10.62
CA GLY A 59 -9.73 11.13 9.39
C GLY A 59 -8.30 10.87 8.93
N PHE A 60 -7.52 10.07 9.67
CA PHE A 60 -6.17 9.68 9.26
C PHE A 60 -6.25 8.78 8.02
N HIS A 61 -6.00 9.36 6.84
CA HIS A 61 -6.21 8.73 5.54
C HIS A 61 -5.68 7.27 5.44
N PRO A 62 -4.44 6.95 5.86
CA PRO A 62 -3.92 5.57 5.76
C PRO A 62 -4.71 4.56 6.59
N LEU A 63 -5.30 4.96 7.71
CA LEU A 63 -6.03 4.07 8.62
C LEU A 63 -7.20 3.38 7.90
N GLY A 64 -8.03 4.17 7.22
CA GLY A 64 -9.22 3.66 6.55
C GLY A 64 -8.87 2.67 5.43
N TYR A 65 -7.85 2.99 4.62
CA TYR A 65 -7.44 2.15 3.50
C TYR A 65 -6.90 0.79 3.95
N VAL A 66 -6.02 0.79 4.94
CA VAL A 66 -5.40 -0.43 5.46
C VAL A 66 -6.44 -1.38 6.06
N LEU A 67 -7.34 -0.85 6.90
CA LEU A 67 -8.38 -1.66 7.55
C LEU A 67 -9.31 -2.31 6.51
N VAL A 68 -9.77 -1.55 5.51
CA VAL A 68 -10.69 -2.05 4.48
C VAL A 68 -10.05 -3.16 3.64
N VAL A 69 -8.80 -2.98 3.21
CA VAL A 69 -8.10 -4.01 2.42
C VAL A 69 -7.86 -5.27 3.24
N MET A 70 -7.47 -5.10 4.51
CA MET A 70 -7.17 -6.23 5.40
C MET A 70 -8.39 -7.07 5.76
N LEU A 71 -9.59 -6.49 5.77
CA LEU A 71 -10.83 -7.27 5.88
C LEU A 71 -10.97 -8.29 4.74
N GLY A 72 -10.56 -7.94 3.52
CA GLY A 72 -10.59 -8.86 2.37
C GLY A 72 -9.37 -9.79 2.34
N ALA A 73 -8.18 -9.21 2.50
CA ALA A 73 -6.92 -9.96 2.47
C ALA A 73 -6.84 -11.01 3.58
N GLY A 74 -7.33 -10.73 4.78
CA GLY A 74 -7.37 -11.68 5.89
C GLY A 74 -8.25 -12.91 5.61
N VAL A 75 -9.33 -12.76 4.83
CA VAL A 75 -10.13 -13.90 4.39
C VAL A 75 -9.38 -14.72 3.34
N ALA A 76 -8.78 -14.07 2.34
CA ALA A 76 -7.96 -14.75 1.35
C ALA A 76 -6.82 -15.54 2.01
N GLU A 77 -6.14 -14.93 2.96
CA GLU A 77 -5.08 -15.55 3.71
C GLU A 77 -5.56 -16.76 4.52
N ARG A 78 -6.49 -16.55 5.46
CA ARG A 78 -6.94 -17.58 6.41
C ARG A 78 -7.73 -18.69 5.73
N SER A 79 -8.29 -18.43 4.55
CA SER A 79 -8.87 -19.48 3.70
C SER A 79 -7.82 -20.47 3.18
N GLY A 80 -6.53 -20.10 3.17
CA GLY A 80 -5.42 -20.86 2.62
C GLY A 80 -5.08 -20.52 1.17
N LEU A 81 -5.77 -19.55 0.54
CA LEU A 81 -5.57 -19.19 -0.86
C LEU A 81 -4.13 -18.76 -1.11
N PHE A 82 -3.58 -17.87 -0.28
CA PHE A 82 -2.22 -17.38 -0.46
C PHE A 82 -1.21 -18.51 -0.31
N ALA A 83 -1.27 -19.29 0.78
CA ALA A 83 -0.34 -20.39 1.03
C ALA A 83 -0.28 -21.40 -0.13
N VAL A 84 -1.44 -21.75 -0.69
CA VAL A 84 -1.56 -22.71 -1.79
C VAL A 84 -1.21 -22.09 -3.14
N ALA A 85 -1.59 -20.85 -3.41
CA ALA A 85 -1.19 -20.13 -4.62
C ALA A 85 0.33 -19.99 -4.68
N MET A 86 0.97 -19.69 -3.56
CA MET A 86 2.43 -19.61 -3.43
C MET A 86 3.09 -20.97 -3.62
N SER A 87 2.62 -22.01 -2.94
CA SER A 87 3.12 -23.38 -3.10
C SER A 87 3.01 -23.86 -4.55
N GLY A 88 1.89 -23.54 -5.22
CA GLY A 88 1.65 -23.82 -6.62
C GLY A 88 2.58 -23.06 -7.57
N ALA A 89 2.73 -21.75 -7.37
CA ALA A 89 3.64 -20.90 -8.15
C ALA A 89 5.09 -21.36 -8.01
N MET A 90 5.51 -21.72 -6.79
CA MET A 90 6.87 -22.18 -6.50
C MET A 90 7.19 -23.58 -7.00
N SER A 91 6.21 -24.46 -7.10
CA SER A 91 6.42 -25.80 -7.65
C SER A 91 6.97 -25.78 -9.10
N LYS A 92 6.80 -24.65 -9.82
CA LYS A 92 7.18 -24.51 -11.22
C LYS A 92 8.13 -23.34 -11.53
N ALA A 93 8.40 -22.44 -10.59
CA ALA A 93 9.24 -21.26 -10.83
C ALA A 93 10.73 -21.56 -10.55
N PRO A 94 11.67 -21.10 -11.40
CA PRO A 94 13.09 -21.17 -11.08
C PRO A 94 13.40 -20.24 -9.90
N GLN A 95 14.07 -20.76 -8.87
CA GLN A 95 14.42 -20.06 -7.63
C GLN A 95 15.14 -18.72 -7.86
N SER A 96 15.88 -18.60 -8.95
CA SER A 96 16.61 -17.39 -9.35
C SER A 96 15.70 -16.25 -9.86
N MET A 97 14.48 -16.54 -10.31
CA MET A 97 13.53 -15.50 -10.76
C MET A 97 12.63 -14.99 -9.63
N LEU A 98 12.74 -15.56 -8.44
CA LEU A 98 11.86 -15.21 -7.33
C LEU A 98 12.00 -13.76 -6.89
N THR A 99 13.25 -13.33 -6.70
CA THR A 99 13.59 -11.97 -6.28
C THR A 99 13.16 -10.91 -7.30
N PRO A 100 13.50 -11.04 -8.61
CA PRO A 100 13.05 -10.05 -9.58
C PRO A 100 11.53 -10.07 -9.75
N ALA A 101 10.85 -11.21 -9.64
CA ALA A 101 9.39 -11.24 -9.69
C ALA A 101 8.77 -10.47 -8.51
N VAL A 102 9.22 -10.72 -7.28
CA VAL A 102 8.74 -10.02 -6.07
C VAL A 102 9.04 -8.52 -6.15
N ALA A 103 10.25 -8.15 -6.54
CA ALA A 103 10.64 -6.75 -6.68
C ALA A 103 9.78 -6.04 -7.73
N LEU A 104 9.57 -6.64 -8.91
CA LEU A 104 8.76 -6.06 -9.97
C LEU A 104 7.29 -5.91 -9.55
N ILE A 105 6.71 -6.93 -8.91
CA ILE A 105 5.34 -6.86 -8.37
C ILE A 105 5.24 -5.74 -7.32
N GLY A 106 6.28 -5.56 -6.49
CA GLY A 106 6.33 -4.47 -5.51
C GLY A 106 6.38 -3.10 -6.13
N MET A 107 7.20 -2.93 -7.16
CA MET A 107 7.32 -1.67 -7.91
C MET A 107 5.99 -1.32 -8.59
N LEU A 108 5.40 -2.27 -9.32
CA LEU A 108 4.11 -2.10 -10.00
C LEU A 108 2.93 -1.98 -9.03
N GLY A 109 3.12 -2.37 -7.77
CA GLY A 109 2.15 -2.23 -6.69
C GLY A 109 1.87 -0.78 -6.28
N ASN A 110 2.60 0.21 -6.80
CA ASN A 110 2.40 1.63 -6.45
C ASN A 110 0.96 2.12 -6.73
N LEU A 111 0.28 1.53 -7.73
CA LEU A 111 -1.11 1.85 -8.07
C LEU A 111 -2.09 1.47 -6.94
N ALA A 112 -1.68 0.53 -6.08
CA ALA A 112 -2.40 0.12 -4.89
C ALA A 112 -1.98 0.91 -3.64
N ALA A 113 -1.06 1.86 -3.77
CA ALA A 113 -0.50 2.74 -2.75
C ALA A 113 -0.20 2.03 -1.43
N ASP A 114 -1.07 2.21 -0.44
CA ASP A 114 -0.90 1.67 0.92
C ASP A 114 -1.18 0.18 1.01
N ALA A 115 -2.06 -0.36 0.14
CA ALA A 115 -2.46 -1.76 0.16
C ALA A 115 -1.28 -2.70 -0.17
N ALA A 116 -0.37 -2.26 -1.04
CA ALA A 116 0.82 -3.03 -1.40
C ALA A 116 1.75 -3.24 -0.21
N TYR A 117 1.92 -2.25 0.66
CA TYR A 117 2.76 -2.39 1.86
C TYR A 117 2.22 -3.43 2.82
N VAL A 118 0.91 -3.46 3.04
CA VAL A 118 0.32 -4.34 4.06
C VAL A 118 0.21 -5.78 3.58
N VAL A 119 -0.05 -6.01 2.29
CA VAL A 119 -0.24 -7.36 1.76
C VAL A 119 1.06 -7.93 1.18
N LEU A 120 1.78 -7.19 0.36
CA LEU A 120 2.87 -7.75 -0.45
C LEU A 120 4.13 -8.04 0.36
N ILE A 121 4.45 -7.21 1.36
CA ILE A 121 5.63 -7.37 2.20
C ILE A 121 5.60 -8.71 2.98
N PRO A 122 4.56 -8.99 3.79
CA PRO A 122 4.50 -10.27 4.48
C PRO A 122 4.35 -11.44 3.51
N LEU A 123 3.61 -11.26 2.41
CA LEU A 123 3.46 -12.28 1.37
C LEU A 123 4.82 -12.66 0.76
N ALA A 124 5.69 -11.69 0.46
CA ALA A 124 7.01 -11.96 -0.09
C ALA A 124 7.92 -12.75 0.84
N GLY A 125 7.85 -12.49 2.15
CA GLY A 125 8.58 -13.30 3.14
C GLY A 125 8.15 -14.76 3.10
N VAL A 126 6.84 -15.00 2.97
CA VAL A 126 6.24 -16.33 2.92
C VAL A 126 6.59 -17.04 1.62
N VAL A 127 6.56 -16.32 0.49
CA VAL A 127 7.07 -16.79 -0.79
C VAL A 127 8.52 -17.27 -0.59
N PHE A 128 9.43 -16.42 -0.10
CA PHE A 128 10.83 -16.82 0.09
C PHE A 128 11.01 -18.02 1.02
N ALA A 129 10.25 -18.09 2.12
CA ALA A 129 10.26 -19.22 3.04
C ALA A 129 9.87 -20.54 2.35
N ALA A 130 8.79 -20.51 1.56
CA ALA A 130 8.30 -21.66 0.80
C ALA A 130 9.31 -22.14 -0.26
N ALA A 131 10.21 -21.25 -0.71
CA ALA A 131 11.29 -21.58 -1.64
C ALA A 131 12.47 -22.30 -0.98
N GLY A 132 12.51 -22.38 0.36
CA GLY A 132 13.72 -22.70 1.10
C GLY A 132 14.74 -21.55 1.12
N ARG A 133 14.30 -20.31 0.82
CA ARG A 133 15.09 -19.08 0.93
C ARG A 133 14.73 -18.32 2.21
N HIS A 134 15.54 -17.36 2.62
CA HIS A 134 15.31 -16.67 3.88
C HIS A 134 14.12 -15.69 3.77
N PRO A 135 13.08 -15.75 4.63
CA PRO A 135 11.91 -14.87 4.60
C PRO A 135 12.27 -13.39 4.68
N ILE A 136 13.24 -13.03 5.54
CA ILE A 136 13.74 -11.64 5.65
C ILE A 136 14.27 -11.12 4.31
N ALA A 137 14.88 -11.96 3.46
CA ALA A 137 15.33 -11.53 2.13
C ALA A 137 14.13 -11.18 1.24
N GLY A 138 13.04 -11.95 1.32
CA GLY A 138 11.79 -11.65 0.62
C GLY A 138 11.11 -10.38 1.11
N ILE A 139 11.04 -10.19 2.43
CA ILE A 139 10.54 -8.96 3.06
C ILE A 139 11.37 -7.75 2.60
N ALA A 140 12.69 -7.87 2.62
CA ALA A 140 13.59 -6.81 2.18
C ALA A 140 13.42 -6.48 0.69
N ALA A 141 13.30 -7.50 -0.17
CA ALA A 141 13.08 -7.32 -1.61
C ALA A 141 11.74 -6.64 -1.90
N ALA A 142 10.66 -7.07 -1.25
CA ALA A 142 9.36 -6.44 -1.39
C ALA A 142 9.34 -5.01 -0.83
N PHE A 143 9.94 -4.78 0.34
CA PHE A 143 10.04 -3.43 0.90
C PHE A 143 10.85 -2.50 0.00
N ALA A 144 11.97 -2.96 -0.56
CA ALA A 144 12.76 -2.19 -1.51
C ALA A 144 11.98 -1.92 -2.81
N GLY A 145 11.19 -2.88 -3.31
CA GLY A 145 10.34 -2.70 -4.49
C GLY A 145 9.21 -1.70 -4.27
N VAL A 146 8.44 -1.86 -3.19
CA VAL A 146 7.29 -1.01 -2.89
C VAL A 146 7.72 0.39 -2.46
N SER A 147 8.77 0.51 -1.64
CA SER A 147 9.24 1.80 -1.11
C SER A 147 10.26 2.48 -2.00
N GLY A 148 11.37 1.79 -2.29
CA GLY A 148 12.42 2.34 -3.15
C GLY A 148 12.00 2.50 -4.60
N GLY A 149 11.10 1.62 -5.07
CA GLY A 149 10.56 1.65 -6.43
C GLY A 149 9.25 2.41 -6.58
N PHE A 150 8.78 3.13 -5.56
CA PHE A 150 7.46 3.76 -5.55
C PHE A 150 7.22 4.70 -6.74
N SER A 151 8.25 5.44 -7.18
CA SER A 151 8.17 6.33 -8.35
C SER A 151 8.57 5.67 -9.68
N ALA A 152 9.12 4.45 -9.64
CA ALA A 152 9.65 3.77 -10.83
C ALA A 152 8.62 2.77 -11.38
N ASN A 153 7.78 3.20 -12.31
CA ASN A 153 6.71 2.39 -12.87
C ASN A 153 6.73 2.30 -14.40
N LEU A 154 6.24 1.17 -14.92
CA LEU A 154 6.03 0.96 -16.36
C LEU A 154 4.83 1.77 -16.88
N ILE A 155 3.87 2.09 -16.00
CA ILE A 155 2.64 2.79 -16.32
C ILE A 155 2.58 4.04 -15.43
N PRO A 156 2.22 5.22 -15.97
CA PRO A 156 1.99 6.41 -15.15
C PRO A 156 0.89 6.13 -14.10
N GLY A 157 1.13 6.52 -12.85
CA GLY A 157 0.24 6.25 -11.72
C GLY A 157 -0.41 7.51 -11.15
N GLN A 158 -0.90 7.39 -9.92
CA GLN A 158 -1.57 8.48 -9.19
C GLN A 158 -0.62 9.61 -8.76
N LEU A 159 0.69 9.35 -8.72
CA LEU A 159 1.68 10.30 -8.19
C LEU A 159 2.09 11.35 -9.20
N GLU A 160 2.16 10.96 -10.48
CA GLU A 160 2.61 11.81 -11.57
C GLU A 160 1.75 13.08 -11.71
N PRO A 161 0.41 13.01 -11.71
CA PRO A 161 -0.44 14.20 -11.80
C PRO A 161 -0.34 15.10 -10.58
N LEU A 162 -0.18 14.50 -9.39
CA LEU A 162 -0.02 15.24 -8.16
C LEU A 162 1.28 16.05 -8.18
N LEU A 163 2.39 15.40 -8.54
CA LEU A 163 3.72 16.02 -8.64
C LEU A 163 3.74 17.09 -9.74
N PHE A 164 3.20 16.80 -10.91
CA PHE A 164 3.15 17.76 -12.01
C PHE A 164 2.19 18.92 -11.74
N GLY A 165 1.07 18.70 -11.04
CA GLY A 165 0.16 19.78 -10.65
C GLY A 165 0.79 20.76 -9.66
N ILE A 166 1.59 20.27 -8.70
CA ILE A 166 2.38 21.14 -7.81
C ILE A 166 3.46 21.88 -8.62
N THR A 167 4.11 21.19 -9.55
CA THR A 167 5.14 21.78 -10.42
C THR A 167 4.58 22.87 -11.33
N GLU A 168 3.37 22.68 -11.85
CA GLU A 168 2.63 23.66 -12.66
C GLU A 168 2.28 24.89 -11.85
N ALA A 169 1.67 24.73 -10.67
CA ALA A 169 1.38 25.85 -9.79
C ALA A 169 2.63 26.65 -9.40
N ALA A 170 3.79 25.99 -9.27
CA ALA A 170 5.06 26.66 -9.04
C ALA A 170 5.61 27.35 -10.30
N ALA A 171 5.51 26.72 -11.47
CA ALA A 171 6.01 27.28 -12.73
C ALA A 171 5.18 28.48 -13.21
N GLU A 172 3.87 28.48 -12.98
CA GLU A 172 2.96 29.58 -13.31
C GLU A 172 3.29 30.88 -12.53
N THR A 173 4.03 30.78 -11.42
CA THR A 173 4.56 31.97 -10.72
C THR A 173 5.61 32.74 -11.54
N LEU A 174 6.26 32.07 -12.50
CA LEU A 174 7.28 32.63 -13.39
C LEU A 174 6.75 32.85 -14.81
N ASP A 175 6.03 31.86 -15.35
CA ASP A 175 5.42 31.90 -16.68
C ASP A 175 3.96 31.41 -16.61
N PRO A 176 2.98 32.33 -16.63
CA PRO A 176 1.55 31.99 -16.55
C PRO A 176 1.01 31.17 -17.72
N THR A 177 1.78 30.98 -18.79
CA THR A 177 1.37 30.21 -19.98
C THR A 177 1.93 28.79 -20.00
N TRP A 178 2.74 28.44 -19.01
CA TRP A 178 3.37 27.12 -18.93
C TRP A 178 2.38 26.05 -18.49
N ASN A 179 2.19 25.01 -19.31
CA ASN A 179 1.31 23.89 -19.00
C ASN A 179 2.11 22.60 -18.82
N ALA A 180 1.88 21.90 -17.71
CA ALA A 180 2.58 20.66 -17.42
C ALA A 180 1.97 19.46 -18.18
N ASN A 181 2.78 18.75 -18.96
CA ASN A 181 2.39 17.44 -19.45
C ASN A 181 2.42 16.43 -18.30
N MET A 182 1.25 16.02 -17.81
CA MET A 182 1.08 15.09 -16.68
C MET A 182 1.70 13.69 -16.91
N VAL A 183 2.01 13.34 -18.15
CA VAL A 183 2.69 12.08 -18.52
C VAL A 183 4.15 12.31 -18.95
N GLY A 184 4.63 13.56 -18.83
CA GLY A 184 5.95 13.97 -19.32
C GLY A 184 7.13 13.20 -18.71
N ASN A 185 6.96 12.66 -17.50
CA ASN A 185 8.00 11.88 -16.81
C ASN A 185 8.01 10.38 -17.18
N TRP A 186 7.09 9.91 -18.04
CA TRP A 186 6.89 8.48 -18.27
C TRP A 186 8.16 7.76 -18.78
N TYR A 187 8.89 8.37 -19.71
CA TYR A 187 10.14 7.79 -20.22
C TYR A 187 11.20 7.61 -19.12
N PHE A 188 11.25 8.53 -18.16
CA PHE A 188 12.20 8.47 -17.07
C PHE A 188 11.78 7.40 -16.05
N ILE A 189 10.53 7.38 -15.60
CA ILE A 189 10.07 6.40 -14.61
C ILE A 189 10.14 4.96 -15.14
N SER A 190 9.82 4.76 -16.43
CA SER A 190 9.92 3.44 -17.06
C SER A 190 11.37 2.98 -17.22
N ALA A 191 12.28 3.89 -17.58
CA ALA A 191 13.72 3.60 -17.58
C ALA A 191 14.23 3.29 -16.17
N MET A 192 13.77 4.01 -15.14
CA MET A 192 14.13 3.73 -13.75
C MET A 192 13.63 2.36 -13.28
N THR A 193 12.49 1.87 -13.77
CA THR A 193 12.05 0.49 -13.48
C THR A 193 13.09 -0.53 -13.95
N VAL A 194 13.64 -0.34 -15.15
CA VAL A 194 14.66 -1.23 -15.73
C VAL A 194 15.99 -1.14 -14.98
N VAL A 195 16.28 -0.02 -14.33
CA VAL A 195 17.48 0.17 -13.50
C VAL A 195 17.31 -0.40 -12.10
N PHE A 196 16.20 -0.10 -11.43
CA PHE A 196 15.96 -0.49 -10.04
C PHE A 196 15.73 -1.99 -9.90
N LEU A 197 15.06 -2.63 -10.86
CA LEU A 197 14.78 -4.06 -10.78
C LEU A 197 16.07 -4.92 -10.65
N PRO A 198 17.10 -4.78 -11.52
CA PRO A 198 18.39 -5.45 -11.35
C PRO A 198 19.12 -5.06 -10.06
N VAL A 199 19.01 -3.80 -9.61
CA VAL A 199 19.68 -3.35 -8.38
C VAL A 199 19.07 -4.02 -7.16
N ILE A 200 17.74 -4.02 -7.02
CA ILE A 200 17.03 -4.70 -5.93
C ILE A 200 17.34 -6.19 -5.95
N TRP A 201 17.35 -6.79 -7.15
CA TRP A 201 17.69 -8.20 -7.32
C TRP A 201 19.12 -8.50 -6.86
N TYR A 202 20.10 -7.76 -7.35
CA TYR A 202 21.51 -7.94 -6.99
C TYR A 202 21.75 -7.74 -5.50
N VAL A 203 21.23 -6.65 -4.92
CA VAL A 203 21.41 -6.36 -3.50
C VAL A 203 20.78 -7.45 -2.64
N THR A 204 19.57 -7.92 -2.96
CA THR A 204 18.93 -8.99 -2.20
C THR A 204 19.72 -10.31 -2.29
N ASP A 205 20.00 -10.81 -3.50
CA ASP A 205 20.59 -12.15 -3.69
C ASP A 205 22.08 -12.20 -3.37
N LYS A 206 22.83 -11.12 -3.61
CA LYS A 206 24.30 -11.10 -3.44
C LYS A 206 24.78 -10.45 -2.16
N ILE A 207 24.00 -9.56 -1.55
CA ILE A 207 24.44 -8.83 -0.35
C ILE A 207 23.64 -9.24 0.88
N ILE A 208 22.30 -9.24 0.78
CA ILE A 208 21.44 -9.47 1.94
C ILE A 208 21.35 -10.97 2.27
N GLU A 209 20.91 -11.79 1.31
CA GLU A 209 20.66 -13.21 1.54
C GLU A 209 21.89 -14.00 2.03
N PRO A 210 23.11 -13.79 1.50
CA PRO A 210 24.30 -14.49 1.99
C PRO A 210 24.72 -14.12 3.42
N ARG A 211 24.21 -13.00 3.95
CA ARG A 211 24.49 -12.54 5.32
C ARG A 211 23.48 -13.05 6.34
N LEU A 212 22.41 -13.69 5.89
CA LEU A 212 21.38 -14.25 6.75
C LEU A 212 21.72 -15.70 7.11
N ALA A 213 21.48 -16.08 8.36
CA ALA A 213 21.70 -17.46 8.81
C ALA A 213 20.73 -18.42 8.11
N PRO A 214 21.14 -19.64 7.72
CA PRO A 214 20.23 -20.60 7.09
C PRO A 214 19.10 -20.98 8.06
N ILE A 215 17.87 -21.00 7.55
CA ILE A 215 16.66 -21.34 8.32
C ILE A 215 16.40 -22.85 8.28
N GLY A 216 16.00 -23.40 9.43
CA GLY A 216 15.45 -24.75 9.52
C GLY A 216 14.05 -24.83 8.91
N ALA A 217 13.75 -25.92 8.19
CA ALA A 217 12.43 -26.11 7.60
C ALA A 217 11.33 -26.11 8.68
N GLY A 218 10.43 -25.13 8.65
CA GLY A 218 9.27 -25.03 9.53
C GLY A 218 9.25 -23.85 10.53
N GLU A 219 10.30 -23.01 10.58
CA GLU A 219 10.39 -21.91 11.56
C GLU A 219 9.73 -20.59 11.10
N ALA A 220 9.19 -20.53 9.88
CA ALA A 220 8.56 -19.31 9.35
C ALA A 220 7.05 -19.29 9.62
N GLU A 221 6.67 -18.77 10.79
CA GLU A 221 5.29 -18.31 11.03
C GLU A 221 5.15 -16.87 10.51
N SER A 222 4.19 -16.64 9.61
CA SER A 222 3.75 -15.31 9.24
C SER A 222 2.41 -15.01 9.90
N SER A 223 2.32 -13.87 10.58
CA SER A 223 1.06 -13.31 11.10
C SER A 223 0.04 -13.01 9.99
N THR A 224 0.46 -13.05 8.72
CA THR A 224 -0.36 -12.72 7.54
C THR A 224 -0.24 -13.78 6.43
N ALA A 225 0.21 -15.02 6.70
CA ALA A 225 0.05 -16.11 5.73
C ALA A 225 -0.14 -17.53 6.28
N GLY A 226 -0.30 -17.69 7.59
CA GLY A 226 -0.43 -19.00 8.22
C GLY A 226 0.80 -19.91 8.05
N ILE A 227 0.63 -21.20 8.37
CA ILE A 227 1.70 -22.20 8.32
C ILE A 227 1.90 -22.70 6.88
N ILE A 228 3.11 -22.53 6.37
CA ILE A 228 3.50 -22.89 5.02
C ILE A 228 3.74 -24.41 4.92
N LYS A 229 3.10 -25.07 3.95
CA LYS A 229 3.41 -26.47 3.62
C LYS A 229 4.79 -26.57 2.98
N ALA A 230 5.55 -27.62 3.31
CA ALA A 230 6.91 -27.81 2.81
C ALA A 230 7.00 -27.76 1.26
N PRO A 231 8.13 -27.26 0.70
CA PRO A 231 8.37 -27.28 -0.73
C PRO A 231 8.24 -28.72 -1.27
N ASN A 232 7.51 -28.89 -2.39
CA ASN A 232 7.15 -30.17 -3.03
C ASN A 232 5.97 -30.96 -2.44
N THR A 233 5.16 -30.38 -1.54
CA THR A 233 3.87 -31.01 -1.22
C THR A 233 2.97 -30.92 -2.46
N LYS A 234 2.57 -32.07 -3.04
CA LYS A 234 1.61 -32.08 -4.16
C LYS A 234 0.32 -31.42 -3.70
N LEU A 235 -0.12 -30.41 -4.45
CA LEU A 235 -1.42 -29.77 -4.22
C LEU A 235 -2.52 -30.81 -4.35
N GLU A 236 -3.46 -30.81 -3.42
CA GLU A 236 -4.65 -31.66 -3.49
C GLU A 236 -5.56 -31.21 -4.63
N GLU A 237 -6.38 -32.12 -5.17
CA GLU A 237 -7.32 -31.77 -6.26
C GLU A 237 -8.28 -30.65 -5.86
N ASN A 238 -8.69 -30.61 -4.59
CA ASN A 238 -9.56 -29.57 -4.04
C ASN A 238 -8.86 -28.20 -3.99
N GLU A 239 -7.56 -28.16 -3.67
CA GLU A 239 -6.73 -26.95 -3.66
C GLU A 239 -6.57 -26.40 -5.08
N ILE A 240 -6.36 -27.28 -6.08
CA ILE A 240 -6.27 -26.88 -7.50
C ILE A 240 -7.60 -26.35 -8.01
N GLN A 241 -8.72 -27.00 -7.66
CA GLN A 241 -10.05 -26.51 -8.01
C GLN A 241 -10.36 -25.16 -7.33
N GLY A 242 -9.95 -24.99 -6.07
CA GLY A 242 -10.04 -23.72 -5.35
C GLY A 242 -9.24 -22.61 -6.02
N LEU A 243 -8.00 -22.88 -6.43
CA LEU A 243 -7.18 -21.90 -7.16
C LEU A 243 -7.84 -21.46 -8.48
N ARG A 244 -8.43 -22.40 -9.23
CA ARG A 244 -9.15 -22.07 -10.48
C ARG A 244 -10.36 -21.17 -10.22
N LYS A 245 -11.16 -21.49 -9.19
CA LYS A 245 -12.33 -20.68 -8.80
C LYS A 245 -11.93 -19.30 -8.31
N ALA A 246 -10.87 -19.21 -7.50
CA ALA A 246 -10.32 -17.94 -7.05
C ALA A 246 -9.80 -17.09 -8.23
N GLY A 247 -9.08 -17.70 -9.18
CA GLY A 247 -8.62 -17.03 -10.39
C GLY A 247 -9.77 -16.50 -11.25
N LEU A 248 -10.85 -17.27 -11.40
CA LEU A 248 -12.08 -16.82 -12.08
C LEU A 248 -12.76 -15.67 -11.34
N ALA A 249 -12.80 -15.69 -10.00
CA ALA A 249 -13.35 -14.60 -9.20
C ALA A 249 -12.53 -13.31 -9.36
N CYS A 250 -11.20 -13.40 -9.28
CA CYS A 250 -10.30 -12.26 -9.54
C CYS A 250 -10.52 -11.70 -10.95
N LEU A 251 -10.58 -12.56 -11.97
CA LEU A 251 -10.78 -12.15 -13.35
C LEU A 251 -12.14 -11.47 -13.53
N GLY A 252 -13.21 -12.00 -12.92
CA GLY A 252 -14.54 -11.39 -12.94
C GLY A 252 -14.55 -9.98 -12.35
N ILE A 253 -13.82 -9.74 -11.26
CA ILE A 253 -13.74 -8.42 -10.63
C ILE A 253 -12.89 -7.46 -11.45
N ILE A 254 -11.76 -7.91 -12.00
CA ILE A 254 -10.95 -7.09 -12.90
C ILE A 254 -11.78 -6.66 -14.11
N LEU A 255 -12.53 -7.58 -14.72
CA LEU A 255 -13.43 -7.25 -15.83
C LEU A 255 -14.54 -6.30 -15.41
N LEU A 256 -15.10 -6.44 -14.20
CA LEU A 256 -16.11 -5.52 -13.68
C LEU A 256 -15.55 -4.09 -13.52
N TRP A 257 -14.34 -3.95 -12.99
CA TRP A 257 -13.67 -2.64 -12.88
C TRP A 257 -13.36 -2.03 -14.24
N ILE A 258 -12.89 -2.85 -15.19
CA ILE A 258 -12.68 -2.41 -16.58
C ILE A 258 -14.00 -1.96 -17.20
N LEU A 259 -15.09 -2.70 -16.96
CA LEU A 259 -16.42 -2.34 -17.45
C LEU A 259 -16.88 -1.00 -16.87
N PHE A 260 -16.65 -0.74 -15.58
CA PHE A 260 -16.92 0.56 -14.97
C PHE A 260 -16.08 1.71 -15.53
N CYS A 261 -14.96 1.41 -16.19
CA CYS A 261 -14.12 2.39 -16.88
C CYS A 261 -14.52 2.63 -18.35
N ILE A 262 -15.34 1.76 -18.98
CA ILE A 262 -15.61 1.83 -20.43
C ILE A 262 -17.12 1.91 -20.73
N ALA A 263 -17.99 1.49 -19.81
CA ALA A 263 -19.44 1.50 -19.98
C ALA A 263 -20.00 2.93 -20.09
N PRO A 264 -21.10 3.15 -20.83
CA PRO A 264 -21.71 4.47 -20.96
C PRO A 264 -22.12 5.03 -19.58
N GLY A 265 -21.65 6.23 -19.25
CA GLY A 265 -21.80 6.85 -17.92
C GLY A 265 -20.76 6.40 -16.90
N THR A 266 -19.56 6.01 -17.36
CA THR A 266 -18.41 5.47 -16.61
C THR A 266 -18.30 6.01 -15.18
N PRO A 267 -18.75 5.26 -14.14
CA PRO A 267 -18.77 5.78 -12.77
C PRO A 267 -17.38 6.04 -12.19
N LEU A 268 -16.34 5.44 -12.79
CA LEU A 268 -14.95 5.55 -12.33
C LEU A 268 -14.11 6.54 -13.14
N ILE A 269 -14.67 7.11 -14.22
CA ILE A 269 -14.00 8.09 -15.06
C ILE A 269 -14.86 9.36 -15.05
N GLU A 270 -14.27 10.45 -14.57
CA GLU A 270 -14.94 11.73 -14.53
C GLU A 270 -14.71 12.49 -15.85
N ASP A 271 -15.67 12.37 -16.77
CA ASP A 271 -15.58 12.99 -18.10
C ASP A 271 -15.50 14.51 -18.07
N SER A 272 -16.01 15.15 -17.00
CA SER A 272 -15.96 16.60 -16.79
C SER A 272 -14.56 17.12 -16.42
N ALA A 273 -13.67 16.25 -15.95
CA ALA A 273 -12.31 16.61 -15.57
C ALA A 273 -11.32 16.44 -16.75
N THR A 274 -10.30 17.30 -16.77
CA THR A 274 -9.22 17.31 -17.77
C THR A 274 -7.96 16.62 -17.23
N GLY A 275 -7.19 16.01 -18.12
CA GLY A 275 -5.94 15.33 -17.76
C GLY A 275 -6.19 14.10 -16.86
N VAL A 276 -5.28 13.87 -15.90
CA VAL A 276 -5.31 12.65 -15.07
C VAL A 276 -6.29 12.76 -13.89
N ALA A 277 -6.77 13.96 -13.56
CA ALA A 277 -7.82 14.17 -12.56
C ALA A 277 -9.10 13.38 -12.87
N ARG A 278 -9.36 13.12 -14.16
CA ARG A 278 -10.41 12.23 -14.66
C ARG A 278 -10.38 10.82 -14.06
N TYR A 279 -9.22 10.31 -13.70
CA TYR A 279 -9.06 8.96 -13.15
C TYR A 279 -9.07 8.94 -11.62
N ASN A 280 -9.25 10.09 -10.96
CA ASN A 280 -9.28 10.15 -9.49
C ASN A 280 -10.36 9.23 -8.88
N PRO A 281 -11.59 9.13 -9.42
CA PRO A 281 -12.58 8.18 -8.91
C PRO A 281 -12.14 6.71 -9.06
N LEU A 282 -11.52 6.36 -10.20
CA LEU A 282 -10.93 5.03 -10.40
C LEU A 282 -9.89 4.73 -9.32
N LEU A 283 -8.93 5.63 -9.12
CA LEU A 283 -7.83 5.46 -8.18
C LEU A 283 -8.32 5.32 -6.73
N GLN A 284 -9.28 6.16 -6.32
CA GLN A 284 -9.90 6.07 -4.99
C GLN A 284 -10.71 4.78 -4.80
N SER A 285 -11.35 4.28 -5.87
CA SER A 285 -12.13 3.05 -5.82
C SER A 285 -11.28 1.78 -5.67
N LEU A 286 -9.97 1.84 -5.96
CA LEU A 286 -9.10 0.67 -5.95
C LEU A 286 -9.05 -0.01 -4.58
N VAL A 287 -9.13 0.76 -3.48
CA VAL A 287 -9.16 0.21 -2.13
C VAL A 287 -10.37 -0.71 -1.94
N ALA A 288 -11.56 -0.25 -2.34
CA ALA A 288 -12.77 -1.05 -2.32
C ALA A 288 -12.67 -2.23 -3.30
N GLY A 289 -12.04 -2.02 -4.46
CA GLY A 289 -11.76 -3.07 -5.44
C GLY A 289 -10.90 -4.19 -4.88
N PHE A 290 -9.79 -3.87 -4.19
CA PHE A 290 -8.93 -4.86 -3.54
C PHE A 290 -9.64 -5.61 -2.41
N PHE A 291 -10.45 -4.91 -1.61
CA PHE A 291 -11.28 -5.57 -0.61
C PHE A 291 -12.20 -6.62 -1.25
N ILE A 292 -12.96 -6.26 -2.29
CA ILE A 292 -13.90 -7.16 -2.97
C ILE A 292 -13.14 -8.29 -3.69
N LEU A 293 -11.99 -7.98 -4.29
CA LEU A 293 -11.13 -8.94 -4.97
C LEU A 293 -10.62 -10.00 -4.00
N PHE A 294 -10.00 -9.61 -2.89
CA PHE A 294 -9.47 -10.57 -1.92
C PHE A 294 -10.58 -11.32 -1.20
N LEU A 295 -11.67 -10.66 -0.81
CA LEU A 295 -12.80 -11.31 -0.14
C LEU A 295 -13.42 -12.39 -1.04
N SER A 296 -13.72 -12.05 -2.30
CA SER A 296 -14.33 -12.98 -3.25
C SER A 296 -13.39 -14.12 -3.63
N ALA A 297 -12.10 -13.84 -3.83
CA ALA A 297 -11.10 -14.85 -4.18
C ALA A 297 -10.90 -15.81 -3.00
N GLY A 298 -10.78 -15.28 -1.78
CA GLY A 298 -10.66 -16.05 -0.55
C GLY A 298 -11.89 -16.93 -0.31
N TRP A 299 -13.09 -16.40 -0.50
CA TRP A 299 -14.32 -17.19 -0.40
C TRP A 299 -14.42 -18.25 -1.51
N ALA A 300 -14.16 -17.89 -2.76
CA ALA A 300 -14.19 -18.82 -3.89
C ALA A 300 -13.19 -19.97 -3.72
N TYR A 301 -11.99 -19.66 -3.20
CA TYR A 301 -11.00 -20.67 -2.81
C TYR A 301 -11.49 -21.52 -1.66
N GLY A 302 -11.85 -20.90 -0.52
CA GLY A 302 -12.14 -21.63 0.70
C GLY A 302 -13.42 -22.46 0.64
N SER A 303 -14.40 -22.05 -0.18
CA SER A 303 -15.59 -22.87 -0.46
C SER A 303 -15.28 -24.14 -1.24
N ALA A 304 -14.25 -24.12 -2.09
CA ALA A 304 -13.84 -25.26 -2.90
C ALA A 304 -12.80 -26.15 -2.19
N ALA A 305 -11.89 -25.54 -1.44
CA ALA A 305 -10.91 -26.23 -0.60
C ALA A 305 -11.55 -26.81 0.69
N GLY A 306 -12.78 -26.42 1.02
CA GLY A 306 -13.51 -26.87 2.21
C GLY A 306 -13.11 -26.17 3.51
N THR A 307 -12.30 -25.10 3.43
CA THR A 307 -11.86 -24.29 4.58
C THR A 307 -12.93 -23.29 5.04
N ILE A 308 -13.85 -22.90 4.14
CA ILE A 308 -15.01 -22.03 4.44
C ILE A 308 -16.28 -22.84 4.18
N LYS A 309 -17.05 -23.12 5.24
CA LYS A 309 -18.31 -23.87 5.13
C LYS A 309 -19.53 -22.97 5.16
N ASN A 310 -19.44 -21.86 5.88
CA ASN A 310 -20.54 -20.92 6.04
C ASN A 310 -20.05 -19.46 6.16
N HIS A 311 -21.00 -18.52 6.15
CA HIS A 311 -20.71 -17.08 6.29
C HIS A 311 -20.05 -16.72 7.64
N ARG A 312 -20.26 -17.53 8.69
CA ARG A 312 -19.65 -17.28 10.02
C ARG A 312 -18.15 -17.51 9.99
N ASP A 313 -17.68 -18.47 9.18
CA ASP A 313 -16.25 -18.68 8.97
C ASP A 313 -15.59 -17.44 8.34
N VAL A 314 -16.25 -16.81 7.37
CA VAL A 314 -15.77 -15.57 6.74
C VAL A 314 -15.70 -14.45 7.77
N VAL A 315 -16.77 -14.21 8.53
CA VAL A 315 -16.79 -13.17 9.58
C VAL A 315 -15.72 -13.42 10.64
N ARG A 316 -15.49 -14.68 11.02
CA ARG A 316 -14.43 -15.05 11.96
C ARG A 316 -13.05 -14.71 11.40
N MET A 317 -12.75 -15.08 10.15
CA MET A 317 -11.48 -14.76 9.50
C MET A 317 -11.25 -13.24 9.39
N MET A 318 -12.28 -12.47 9.05
CA MET A 318 -12.22 -11.00 9.05
C MET A 318 -11.93 -10.44 10.45
N SER A 319 -12.58 -10.99 11.49
CA SER A 319 -12.40 -10.53 12.87
C SER A 319 -10.99 -10.82 13.37
N GLU A 320 -10.47 -12.01 13.08
CA GLU A 320 -9.11 -12.40 13.46
C GLU A 320 -8.08 -11.49 12.74
N ALA A 321 -8.27 -11.17 11.45
CA ALA A 321 -7.40 -10.24 10.73
C ALA A 321 -7.42 -8.81 11.31
N MET A 322 -8.57 -8.34 11.80
CA MET A 322 -8.64 -7.05 12.49
C MET A 322 -7.93 -7.08 13.85
N ALA A 323 -7.91 -8.23 14.54
CA ALA A 323 -7.18 -8.38 15.79
C ALA A 323 -5.66 -8.25 15.58
N ASP A 324 -5.12 -8.78 14.48
CA ASP A 324 -3.70 -8.66 14.14
C ASP A 324 -3.28 -7.19 13.91
N LEU A 325 -4.22 -6.34 13.48
CA LEU A 325 -4.00 -4.90 13.27
C LEU A 325 -4.12 -4.06 14.54
N ALA A 326 -4.36 -4.66 15.71
CA ALA A 326 -4.48 -3.92 16.97
C ALA A 326 -3.24 -3.05 17.24
N TYR A 327 -2.04 -3.56 16.96
CA TYR A 327 -0.80 -2.78 17.13
C TYR A 327 -0.71 -1.61 16.13
N TYR A 328 -1.10 -1.85 14.87
CA TYR A 328 -1.16 -0.81 13.84
C TYR A 328 -2.15 0.31 14.23
N LEU A 329 -3.31 -0.02 14.79
CA LEU A 329 -4.30 0.96 15.27
C LEU A 329 -3.71 1.88 16.35
N VAL A 330 -2.93 1.34 17.29
CA VAL A 330 -2.27 2.13 18.34
C VAL A 330 -1.23 3.05 17.73
N LEU A 331 -0.40 2.56 16.80
CA LEU A 331 0.60 3.39 16.12
C LEU A 331 -0.05 4.49 15.28
N ALA A 332 -1.07 4.17 14.50
CA ALA A 332 -1.83 5.12 13.69
C ALA A 332 -2.48 6.19 14.57
N PHE A 333 -3.00 5.83 15.74
CA PHE A 333 -3.52 6.79 16.72
C PHE A 333 -2.44 7.78 17.17
N THR A 334 -1.26 7.30 17.53
CA THR A 334 -0.16 8.18 17.92
C THR A 334 0.38 9.02 16.77
N ALA A 335 0.33 8.52 15.53
CA ALA A 335 0.78 9.26 14.35
C ALA A 335 -0.24 10.29 13.86
N ALA A 336 -1.54 10.05 14.07
CA ALA A 336 -2.59 10.98 13.69
C ALA A 336 -2.65 12.19 14.65
N ILE A 337 -2.32 11.99 15.93
CA ILE A 337 -2.43 13.00 16.99
C ILE A 337 -1.07 13.71 17.23
N SER A 338 -0.06 13.44 16.41
CA SER A 338 1.25 14.12 16.41
C SER A 338 1.25 15.30 15.47
#